data_AF-A0A9D1ZCV8-F1
#
_entry.id   AF-A0A9D1ZCV8-F1
#
_cell.length_a   1.000
_cell.length_b   1.000
_cell.length_c   1.000
_cell.angle_alpha   90.00
_cell.angle_beta   90.00
_cell.angle_gamma   90.00
#
_symmetry.space_group_name_H-M   'P 1'
#
loop_
_entity.id
_entity.type
_entity.pdbx_description
1 polymer ?
#
loop_
_entity_poly.entity_id
_entity_poly.type
_entity_poly.pdbx_seq_one_letter_code
_entity_poly.pdbx_strand_id
1 'polypeptide(L)'
;MNKRIKIFGIVAVILSLAMCLVGCGSNEKINKPDGSDTVQEKLNIEDIAWSVNEGIVDGDRYVLLNYTNNTKYTIASFGITFKEKSGVTEEEKSKFYSDIQKKFEASDEDMEDLKEQAISMHAETERIVNPGKSVSNVNCYYYGGSFYLKDIKHYNLVEPDIATIKYIDTDKIFTVYYDYSSKKYSAEAETEIAYQWSQTDLGSKIPKPDVKVVESGRDDEVIFMFDAYGLSLEQFNAYVEECKGLGYTVDPGSFEGFYSADNTEGYNVYLYYDEKDHSMSGTIKAPETKSE
;
A
#
# COMPACT_ATOMS: atom_id res chain seq x y z
N MET A 1 -18.31 10.00 25.10
CA MET A 1 -18.22 11.14 24.16
C MET A 1 -18.07 10.52 22.78
N ASN A 2 -19.20 10.17 22.18
CA ASN A 2 -19.26 9.29 21.01
C ASN A 2 -18.95 10.11 19.76
N LYS A 3 -17.72 10.02 19.24
CA LYS A 3 -17.42 10.54 17.92
C LYS A 3 -18.06 9.59 16.90
N ARG A 4 -19.11 10.07 16.23
CA ARG A 4 -19.65 9.51 14.99
C ARG A 4 -18.53 9.56 13.95
N ILE A 5 -17.91 8.42 13.68
CA ILE A 5 -17.03 8.27 12.52
C ILE A 5 -17.97 8.03 11.35
N LYS A 6 -17.92 8.87 10.31
CA LYS A 6 -18.68 8.63 9.07
C LYS A 6 -18.10 7.38 8.41
N ILE A 7 -18.87 6.29 8.41
CA ILE A 7 -18.41 4.93 8.09
C ILE A 7 -18.16 4.76 6.57
N PHE A 8 -18.75 5.59 5.71
CA PHE A 8 -18.66 5.42 4.25
C PHE A 8 -18.29 6.69 3.49
N GLY A 9 -17.60 7.63 4.14
CA GLY A 9 -16.99 8.74 3.43
C GLY A 9 -15.98 8.19 2.42
N ILE A 10 -16.01 8.72 1.19
CA ILE A 10 -14.99 8.46 0.15
C ILE A 10 -13.63 8.78 0.76
N VAL A 11 -12.96 7.78 1.31
CA VAL A 11 -11.51 7.77 1.39
C VAL A 11 -11.12 7.54 -0.05
N ALA A 12 -10.81 8.63 -0.76
CA ALA A 12 -9.99 8.51 -1.93
C ALA A 12 -8.80 7.67 -1.48
N VAL A 13 -8.64 6.48 -2.08
CA VAL A 13 -7.43 5.69 -1.91
C VAL A 13 -6.34 6.67 -2.28
N ILE A 14 -5.67 7.20 -1.27
CA ILE A 14 -4.37 7.82 -1.43
C ILE A 14 -3.51 6.60 -1.74
N LEU A 15 -3.55 6.16 -3.01
CA LEU A 15 -2.33 5.78 -3.69
C LEU A 15 -1.37 6.89 -3.27
N SER A 16 -0.31 6.52 -2.55
CA SER A 16 0.85 7.35 -2.26
C SER A 16 1.41 7.88 -3.60
N LEU A 17 0.68 8.82 -4.17
CA LEU A 17 1.13 9.82 -5.09
C LEU A 17 1.77 10.83 -4.16
N ALA A 18 3.06 10.65 -3.91
CA ALA A 18 3.90 11.74 -3.47
C ALA A 18 3.74 12.88 -4.50
N MET A 19 2.77 13.77 -4.26
CA MET A 19 2.65 15.04 -4.96
C MET A 19 3.81 15.91 -4.48
N CYS A 20 5.00 15.69 -5.06
CA CYS A 20 6.05 16.69 -5.07
C CYS A 20 5.58 17.85 -5.95
N LEU A 21 4.82 18.76 -5.36
CA LEU A 21 4.55 20.07 -5.94
C LEU A 21 5.86 20.85 -5.99
N VAL A 22 6.64 20.67 -7.06
CA VAL A 22 7.62 21.66 -7.51
C VAL A 22 7.15 22.20 -8.85
N GLY A 23 6.39 23.28 -8.78
CA GLY A 23 6.08 24.09 -9.95
C GLY A 23 7.28 24.92 -10.36
N CYS A 24 7.71 24.78 -11.60
CA CYS A 24 8.08 25.88 -12.49
C CYS A 24 8.01 25.38 -13.94
N GLY A 25 7.26 26.10 -14.76
CA GLY A 25 6.72 25.57 -16.01
C GLY A 25 7.55 25.77 -17.26
N SER A 26 7.06 25.14 -18.33
CA SER A 26 7.02 25.70 -19.69
C SER A 26 6.05 24.86 -20.52
N ASN A 27 5.16 25.55 -21.24
CA ASN A 27 4.17 24.98 -22.14
C ASN A 27 4.84 24.21 -23.30
N GLU A 28 4.67 22.89 -23.35
CA GLU A 28 4.79 22.13 -24.60
C GLU A 28 3.60 21.16 -24.75
N LYS A 29 2.96 21.23 -25.91
CA LYS A 29 1.90 20.30 -26.31
C LYS A 29 2.53 18.94 -26.60
N ILE A 30 2.40 17.99 -25.69
CA ILE A 30 2.82 16.60 -25.92
C ILE A 30 1.63 15.81 -26.48
N ASN A 31 1.81 15.29 -27.69
CA ASN A 31 0.91 14.33 -28.31
C ASN A 31 0.84 13.06 -27.44
N LYS A 32 -0.37 12.60 -27.12
CA LYS A 32 -0.58 11.32 -26.42
C LYS A 32 0.04 10.17 -27.23
N PRO A 33 0.92 9.34 -26.64
CA PRO A 33 1.25 8.06 -27.22
C PRO A 33 0.06 7.11 -27.03
N ASP A 34 -0.28 6.38 -28.09
CA ASP A 34 -1.18 5.23 -28.04
C ASP A 34 -0.44 4.10 -27.32
N GLY A 35 -0.55 4.04 -25.99
CA GLY A 35 0.27 3.19 -25.10
C GLY A 35 -0.24 1.77 -24.88
N SER A 36 -1.23 1.33 -25.66
CA SER A 36 -1.90 0.02 -25.53
C SER A 36 -0.97 -1.16 -25.84
N ASP A 37 -0.22 -1.08 -26.93
CA ASP A 37 0.41 -2.28 -27.50
C ASP A 37 1.74 -2.65 -26.85
N THR A 38 2.47 -1.69 -26.26
CA THR A 38 3.80 -1.96 -25.67
C THR A 38 3.78 -2.50 -24.24
N VAL A 39 2.69 -2.28 -23.49
CA VAL A 39 2.57 -2.70 -22.09
C VAL A 39 2.21 -4.19 -21.99
N GLN A 40 1.29 -4.65 -22.85
CA GLN A 40 0.92 -6.06 -22.96
C GLN A 40 2.11 -6.96 -23.32
N GLU A 41 3.08 -6.45 -24.10
CA GLU A 41 4.31 -7.20 -24.42
C GLU A 41 5.21 -7.44 -23.21
N LYS A 42 5.11 -6.59 -22.16
CA LYS A 42 5.95 -6.70 -20.97
C LYS A 42 5.36 -7.60 -19.91
N LEU A 43 4.07 -7.46 -19.62
CA LEU A 43 3.41 -8.13 -18.51
C LEU A 43 2.09 -8.76 -18.94
N ASN A 44 1.86 -10.01 -18.53
CA ASN A 44 0.60 -10.71 -18.72
C ASN A 44 -0.06 -10.97 -17.36
N ILE A 45 -1.29 -10.51 -17.18
CA ILE A 45 -2.09 -10.66 -15.97
C ILE A 45 -2.27 -12.12 -15.57
N GLU A 46 -2.34 -13.04 -16.54
CA GLU A 46 -2.49 -14.48 -16.29
C GLU A 46 -1.25 -15.07 -15.59
N ASP A 47 -0.09 -14.42 -15.66
CA ASP A 47 1.11 -14.82 -14.93
C ASP A 47 1.02 -14.42 -13.43
N ILE A 48 0.08 -13.56 -13.04
CA ILE A 48 -0.22 -13.27 -11.63
C ILE A 48 -1.39 -14.15 -11.21
N ALA A 49 -1.07 -15.35 -10.72
CA ALA A 49 -2.09 -16.32 -10.33
C ALA A 49 -2.66 -15.97 -8.94
N TRP A 50 -3.83 -15.34 -8.90
CA TRP A 50 -4.50 -14.91 -7.68
C TRP A 50 -5.77 -15.72 -7.37
N SER A 51 -6.16 -15.74 -6.10
CA SER A 51 -7.41 -16.35 -5.63
C SER A 51 -7.91 -15.64 -4.38
N VAL A 52 -9.23 -15.68 -4.15
CA VAL A 52 -9.87 -15.13 -2.95
C VAL A 52 -10.61 -16.25 -2.23
N ASN A 53 -10.32 -16.43 -0.94
CA ASN A 53 -10.88 -17.51 -0.12
C ASN A 53 -11.16 -17.03 1.31
N GLU A 54 -11.94 -17.80 2.08
CA GLU A 54 -12.02 -17.60 3.53
C GLU A 54 -10.74 -18.08 4.22
N GLY A 55 -10.29 -17.33 5.21
CA GLY A 55 -9.18 -17.72 6.09
C GLY A 55 -9.38 -17.19 7.50
N ILE A 56 -8.50 -17.59 8.41
CA ILE A 56 -8.48 -17.12 9.81
C ILE A 56 -7.14 -16.42 10.05
N VAL A 57 -7.19 -15.17 10.52
CA VAL A 57 -6.03 -14.35 10.91
C VAL A 57 -6.30 -13.86 12.32
N ASP A 58 -5.38 -14.07 13.26
CA ASP A 58 -5.51 -13.67 14.67
C ASP A 58 -6.81 -14.12 15.36
N GLY A 59 -7.26 -15.33 15.03
CA GLY A 59 -8.48 -15.92 15.59
C GLY A 59 -9.79 -15.44 14.94
N ASP A 60 -9.72 -14.49 14.03
CA ASP A 60 -10.86 -13.91 13.33
C ASP A 60 -10.97 -14.44 11.89
N ARG A 61 -12.20 -14.68 11.44
CA ARG A 61 -12.46 -15.07 10.05
C ARG A 61 -12.39 -13.85 9.12
N TYR A 62 -11.74 -14.00 7.98
CA TYR A 62 -11.64 -12.99 6.92
C TYR A 62 -11.85 -13.62 5.55
N VAL A 63 -12.15 -12.77 4.56
CA VAL A 63 -11.95 -13.09 3.16
C VAL A 63 -10.62 -12.50 2.74
N LEU A 64 -9.76 -13.35 2.18
CA LEU A 64 -8.35 -13.06 1.94
C LEU A 64 -7.99 -13.35 0.49
N LEU A 65 -7.20 -12.46 -0.10
CA LEU A 65 -6.53 -12.65 -1.37
C LEU A 65 -5.16 -13.30 -1.15
N ASN A 66 -4.85 -14.26 -2.02
CA ASN A 66 -3.53 -14.85 -2.17
C ASN A 66 -3.11 -14.68 -3.64
N TYR A 67 -1.84 -14.43 -3.92
CA TYR A 67 -1.34 -14.48 -5.29
C TYR A 67 0.07 -15.03 -5.40
N THR A 68 0.38 -15.57 -6.57
CA THR A 68 1.73 -16.01 -6.97
C THR A 68 2.17 -15.18 -8.16
N ASN A 69 3.37 -14.59 -8.06
CA ASN A 69 3.99 -13.86 -9.15
C ASN A 69 4.77 -14.84 -10.04
N ASN A 70 4.21 -15.23 -11.20
CA ASN A 70 4.93 -16.00 -12.22
C ASN A 70 5.51 -15.12 -13.33
N THR A 71 5.44 -13.78 -13.18
CA THR A 71 6.11 -12.87 -14.11
C THR A 71 7.62 -12.94 -13.92
N LYS A 72 8.38 -12.40 -14.88
CA LYS A 72 9.83 -12.23 -14.76
C LYS A 72 10.26 -11.05 -13.89
N TYR A 73 9.33 -10.18 -13.47
CA TYR A 73 9.63 -8.97 -12.72
C TYR A 73 9.36 -9.15 -11.23
N THR A 74 10.04 -8.36 -10.40
CA THR A 74 9.62 -8.17 -9.01
C THR A 74 8.37 -7.30 -9.01
N ILE A 75 7.31 -7.74 -8.32
CA ILE A 75 6.11 -6.94 -8.08
C ILE A 75 6.33 -6.16 -6.78
N ALA A 76 6.18 -4.84 -6.85
CA ALA A 76 6.26 -3.93 -5.71
C ALA A 76 4.90 -3.70 -5.06
N SER A 77 3.82 -3.70 -5.84
CA SER A 77 2.45 -3.66 -5.34
C SER A 77 1.51 -4.39 -6.30
N PHE A 78 0.52 -5.07 -5.72
CA PHE A 78 -0.59 -5.68 -6.45
C PHE A 78 -1.91 -5.33 -5.77
N GLY A 79 -2.76 -4.63 -6.53
CA GLY A 79 -4.13 -4.31 -6.16
C GLY A 79 -5.12 -4.91 -7.14
N ILE A 80 -6.30 -5.28 -6.65
CA ILE A 80 -7.44 -5.67 -7.48
C ILE A 80 -8.73 -5.12 -6.90
N THR A 81 -9.52 -4.44 -7.73
CA THR A 81 -10.88 -4.05 -7.41
C THR A 81 -11.88 -5.06 -7.96
N PHE A 82 -13.01 -5.16 -7.28
CA PHE A 82 -14.13 -5.98 -7.68
C PHE A 82 -15.39 -5.12 -7.73
N LYS A 83 -16.18 -5.31 -8.79
CA LYS A 83 -17.45 -4.63 -9.00
C LYS A 83 -18.62 -5.59 -8.90
N GLU A 84 -19.80 -5.05 -8.61
CA GLU A 84 -21.05 -5.79 -8.62
C GLU A 84 -21.24 -6.56 -9.94
N LYS A 85 -21.55 -7.86 -9.84
CA LYS A 85 -21.85 -8.71 -10.99
C LYS A 85 -23.13 -8.26 -11.68
N SER A 86 -23.17 -8.45 -13.00
CA SER A 86 -24.45 -8.39 -13.71
C SER A 86 -25.41 -9.46 -13.17
N GLY A 87 -26.61 -9.05 -12.76
CA GLY A 87 -27.67 -9.96 -12.33
C GLY A 87 -27.79 -10.20 -10.84
N VAL A 88 -27.04 -9.49 -9.98
CA VAL A 88 -27.31 -9.46 -8.53
C VAL A 88 -28.73 -8.94 -8.30
N THR A 89 -29.56 -9.69 -7.57
CA THR A 89 -30.96 -9.34 -7.35
C THR A 89 -31.14 -8.33 -6.22
N GLU A 90 -32.29 -7.64 -6.20
CA GLU A 90 -32.63 -6.72 -5.11
C GLU A 90 -32.73 -7.43 -3.75
N GLU A 91 -33.16 -8.69 -3.72
CA GLU A 91 -33.16 -9.49 -2.50
C GLU A 91 -31.73 -9.79 -2.00
N GLU A 92 -30.80 -10.09 -2.90
CA GLU A 92 -29.39 -10.30 -2.56
C GLU A 92 -28.75 -9.02 -2.04
N LYS A 93 -29.02 -7.87 -2.68
CA LYS A 93 -28.56 -6.55 -2.23
C LYS A 93 -29.13 -6.21 -0.86
N SER A 94 -30.44 -6.35 -0.68
CA SER A 94 -31.11 -6.09 0.59
C SER A 94 -30.50 -6.91 1.72
N LYS A 95 -30.20 -8.19 1.47
CA LYS A 95 -29.50 -9.05 2.43
C LYS A 95 -28.08 -8.58 2.71
N PHE A 96 -27.29 -8.28 1.68
CA PHE A 96 -25.92 -7.75 1.81
C PHE A 96 -25.89 -6.49 2.70
N TYR A 97 -26.79 -5.53 2.45
CA TYR A 97 -26.86 -4.30 3.24
C TYR A 97 -27.33 -4.56 4.68
N SER A 98 -28.29 -5.48 4.88
CA SER A 98 -28.72 -5.88 6.22
C SER A 98 -27.58 -6.53 7.02
N ASP A 99 -26.80 -7.39 6.37
CA ASP A 99 -25.65 -8.07 6.98
C ASP A 99 -24.55 -7.05 7.34
N ILE A 100 -24.24 -6.07 6.47
CA ILE A 100 -23.32 -4.96 6.77
C ILE A 100 -23.83 -4.12 7.93
N GLN A 101 -25.08 -3.66 7.87
CA GLN A 101 -25.67 -2.79 8.89
C GLN A 101 -25.57 -3.42 10.27
N LYS A 102 -25.94 -4.70 10.38
CA LYS A 102 -25.87 -5.44 11.64
C LYS A 102 -24.43 -5.67 12.11
N LYS A 103 -23.53 -6.02 11.19
CA LYS A 103 -22.15 -6.41 11.54
C LYS A 103 -21.31 -5.23 12.02
N PHE A 104 -21.55 -4.05 11.46
CA PHE A 104 -20.82 -2.84 11.80
C PHE A 104 -21.62 -1.88 12.69
N GLU A 105 -22.80 -2.31 13.15
CA GLU A 105 -23.73 -1.49 13.95
C GLU A 105 -24.00 -0.12 13.30
N ALA A 106 -24.07 -0.10 11.96
CA ALA A 106 -24.21 1.12 11.18
C ALA A 106 -25.61 1.71 11.35
N SER A 107 -25.69 3.04 11.41
CA SER A 107 -26.98 3.73 11.50
C SER A 107 -27.72 3.68 10.17
N ASP A 108 -29.05 3.91 10.19
CA ASP A 108 -29.82 4.01 8.94
C ASP A 108 -29.28 5.11 8.03
N GLU A 109 -28.83 6.24 8.62
CA GLU A 109 -28.20 7.36 7.90
C GLU A 109 -26.91 6.92 7.19
N ASP A 110 -26.02 6.17 7.88
CA ASP A 110 -24.78 5.65 7.26
C ASP A 110 -25.09 4.68 6.10
N MET A 111 -26.22 3.96 6.19
CA MET A 111 -26.62 2.99 5.17
C MET A 111 -27.31 3.62 3.96
N GLU A 112 -27.82 4.85 4.06
CA GLU A 112 -28.42 5.56 2.91
C GLU A 112 -27.37 5.80 1.83
N ASP A 113 -26.24 6.42 2.19
CA ASP A 113 -25.12 6.67 1.27
C ASP A 113 -24.58 5.38 0.66
N LEU A 114 -24.52 4.30 1.45
CA LEU A 114 -24.01 3.01 1.01
C LEU A 114 -24.91 2.34 -0.03
N LYS A 115 -26.23 2.44 0.15
CA LYS A 115 -27.22 1.79 -0.73
C LYS A 115 -27.32 2.45 -2.10
N GLU A 116 -26.87 3.70 -2.23
CA GLU A 116 -26.76 4.40 -3.51
C GLU A 116 -25.59 3.91 -4.37
N GLN A 117 -24.61 3.23 -3.76
CA GLN A 117 -23.42 2.73 -4.44
C GLN A 117 -23.63 1.29 -4.90
N ALA A 118 -23.06 0.94 -6.07
CA ALA A 118 -22.96 -0.46 -6.47
C ALA A 118 -22.02 -1.20 -5.52
N ILE A 119 -22.31 -2.48 -5.23
CA ILE A 119 -21.46 -3.29 -4.37
C ILE A 119 -20.04 -3.31 -4.95
N SER A 120 -19.05 -2.96 -4.14
CA SER A 120 -17.64 -3.02 -4.54
C SER A 120 -16.75 -3.49 -3.41
N MET A 121 -15.61 -4.06 -3.79
CA MET A 121 -14.61 -4.58 -2.89
C MET A 121 -13.23 -4.33 -3.47
N HIS A 122 -12.20 -4.42 -2.65
CA HIS A 122 -10.82 -4.45 -3.15
C HIS A 122 -9.91 -5.27 -2.24
N ALA A 123 -8.75 -5.62 -2.77
CA ALA A 123 -7.61 -6.09 -2.01
C ALA A 123 -6.35 -5.46 -2.58
N GLU A 124 -5.41 -5.10 -1.71
CA GLU A 124 -4.15 -4.47 -2.09
C GLU A 124 -3.05 -4.86 -1.10
N THR A 125 -1.83 -4.99 -1.61
CA THR A 125 -0.63 -5.16 -0.78
C THR A 125 0.59 -4.55 -1.47
N GLU A 126 1.47 -3.98 -0.66
CA GLU A 126 2.78 -3.43 -1.05
C GLU A 126 3.93 -4.38 -0.70
N ARG A 127 3.60 -5.63 -0.31
CA ARG A 127 4.60 -6.67 -0.08
C ARG A 127 5.37 -6.93 -1.37
N ILE A 128 6.69 -6.84 -1.30
CA ILE A 128 7.59 -7.13 -2.42
C ILE A 128 7.55 -8.63 -2.75
N VAL A 129 7.08 -8.98 -3.96
CA VAL A 129 6.99 -10.37 -4.43
C VAL A 129 7.90 -10.61 -5.63
N ASN A 130 9.00 -11.31 -5.39
CA ASN A 130 9.94 -11.72 -6.44
C ASN A 130 9.34 -12.79 -7.39
N PRO A 131 9.90 -12.95 -8.61
CA PRO A 131 9.51 -14.02 -9.52
C PRO A 131 9.47 -15.41 -8.86
N GLY A 132 8.39 -16.16 -9.09
CA GLY A 132 8.15 -17.49 -8.54
C GLY A 132 7.83 -17.51 -7.05
N LYS A 133 7.60 -16.36 -6.42
CA LYS A 133 7.17 -16.26 -5.01
C LYS A 133 5.68 -15.94 -4.90
N SER A 134 5.13 -16.24 -3.74
CA SER A 134 3.73 -16.06 -3.42
C SER A 134 3.57 -15.20 -2.17
N VAL A 135 2.41 -14.54 -2.09
CA VAL A 135 1.92 -13.91 -0.87
C VAL A 135 0.55 -14.48 -0.54
N SER A 136 0.27 -14.55 0.75
CA SER A 136 -1.00 -15.01 1.28
C SER A 136 -1.53 -14.08 2.37
N ASN A 137 -2.81 -14.23 2.69
CA ASN A 137 -3.48 -13.49 3.76
C ASN A 137 -3.52 -11.98 3.52
N VAL A 138 -3.64 -11.55 2.26
CA VAL A 138 -3.92 -10.14 1.94
C VAL A 138 -5.39 -9.89 2.23
N ASN A 139 -5.70 -8.92 3.10
CA ASN A 139 -7.08 -8.64 3.44
C ASN A 139 -7.88 -8.11 2.23
N CYS A 140 -9.08 -8.65 2.02
CA CYS A 140 -10.09 -7.99 1.19
C CYS A 140 -10.90 -7.02 2.04
N TYR A 141 -11.39 -5.95 1.43
CA TYR A 141 -12.15 -4.89 2.07
C TYR A 141 -13.44 -4.60 1.30
N TYR A 142 -14.45 -4.11 2.00
CA TYR A 142 -15.61 -3.48 1.38
C TYR A 142 -15.25 -2.09 0.87
N TYR A 143 -15.73 -1.75 -0.34
CA TYR A 143 -15.59 -0.42 -0.93
C TYR A 143 -14.16 0.12 -0.88
N GLY A 144 -13.96 1.34 -0.36
CA GLY A 144 -12.66 2.03 -0.31
C GLY A 144 -11.76 1.70 0.90
N GLY A 145 -12.11 0.73 1.75
CA GLY A 145 -11.08 0.12 2.63
C GLY A 145 -11.22 0.27 4.14
N SER A 146 -12.31 0.85 4.65
CA SER A 146 -12.46 1.02 6.11
C SER A 146 -12.84 -0.27 6.84
N PHE A 147 -13.39 -1.27 6.14
CA PHE A 147 -13.92 -2.49 6.73
C PHE A 147 -13.45 -3.73 6.02
N TYR A 148 -12.88 -4.65 6.79
CA TYR A 148 -12.51 -5.97 6.30
C TYR A 148 -13.73 -6.74 5.79
N LEU A 149 -13.56 -7.40 4.66
CA LEU A 149 -14.49 -8.38 4.13
C LEU A 149 -14.42 -9.65 4.98
N LYS A 150 -15.56 -10.00 5.57
CA LYS A 150 -15.65 -11.06 6.59
C LYS A 150 -16.62 -12.18 6.21
N ASP A 151 -17.32 -12.08 5.09
CA ASP A 151 -18.24 -13.10 4.58
C ASP A 151 -18.00 -13.34 3.08
N ILE A 152 -17.60 -14.55 2.72
CA ILE A 152 -17.34 -14.92 1.31
C ILE A 152 -18.60 -14.90 0.45
N LYS A 153 -19.79 -15.00 1.04
CA LYS A 153 -21.05 -14.86 0.29
C LYS A 153 -21.19 -13.47 -0.29
N HIS A 154 -20.65 -12.45 0.37
CA HIS A 154 -20.62 -11.10 -0.18
C HIS A 154 -19.66 -11.02 -1.37
N TYR A 155 -18.50 -11.67 -1.29
CA TYR A 155 -17.57 -11.76 -2.43
C TYR A 155 -18.21 -12.42 -3.66
N ASN A 156 -19.13 -13.38 -3.45
CA ASN A 156 -19.82 -14.02 -4.56
C ASN A 156 -20.71 -13.06 -5.39
N LEU A 157 -21.06 -11.89 -4.85
CA LEU A 157 -21.85 -10.86 -5.55
C LEU A 157 -21.01 -9.97 -6.46
N VAL A 158 -19.67 -10.07 -6.39
CA VAL A 158 -18.75 -9.24 -7.18
C VAL A 158 -17.90 -10.06 -8.13
N GLU A 159 -17.43 -9.43 -9.19
CA GLU A 159 -16.48 -9.94 -10.18
C GLU A 159 -15.27 -9.00 -10.30
N PRO A 160 -14.11 -9.51 -10.74
CA PRO A 160 -12.92 -8.69 -10.98
C PRO A 160 -13.21 -7.52 -11.90
N ASP A 161 -12.68 -6.33 -11.56
CA ASP A 161 -12.85 -5.12 -12.33
C ASP A 161 -11.52 -4.62 -12.90
N ILE A 162 -10.65 -4.09 -12.03
CA ILE A 162 -9.33 -3.57 -12.44
C ILE A 162 -8.25 -4.16 -11.54
N ALA A 163 -7.20 -4.71 -12.15
CA ALA A 163 -5.96 -4.98 -11.45
C ALA A 163 -4.98 -3.81 -11.64
N THR A 164 -4.36 -3.37 -10.55
CA THR A 164 -3.28 -2.39 -10.52
C THR A 164 -2.00 -3.09 -10.13
N ILE A 165 -0.95 -2.95 -10.93
CA ILE A 165 0.30 -3.68 -10.78
C ILE A 165 1.45 -2.68 -10.83
N LYS A 166 2.20 -2.57 -9.74
CA LYS A 166 3.50 -1.88 -9.73
C LYS A 166 4.61 -2.92 -9.86
N TYR A 167 5.40 -2.88 -10.93
CA TYR A 167 6.53 -3.80 -11.13
C TYR A 167 7.84 -3.06 -11.29
N ILE A 168 8.93 -3.71 -10.86
CA ILE A 168 10.29 -3.16 -10.92
C ILE A 168 10.98 -3.68 -12.18
N ASP A 169 11.47 -2.76 -13.01
CA ASP A 169 12.36 -3.05 -14.13
C ASP A 169 13.59 -2.13 -14.05
N THR A 170 14.77 -2.74 -13.92
CA THR A 170 16.03 -2.07 -13.60
C THR A 170 15.95 -1.33 -12.25
N ASP A 171 15.84 0.00 -12.25
CA ASP A 171 15.82 0.89 -11.09
C ASP A 171 14.51 1.68 -10.97
N LYS A 172 13.51 1.33 -11.79
CA LYS A 172 12.24 2.04 -11.90
C LYS A 172 11.05 1.15 -11.55
N ILE A 173 10.04 1.77 -10.96
CA ILE A 173 8.72 1.19 -10.74
C ILE A 173 7.78 1.71 -11.82
N PHE A 174 7.11 0.77 -12.48
CA PHE A 174 6.10 1.03 -13.50
C PHE A 174 4.73 0.66 -12.97
N THR A 175 3.76 1.57 -13.07
CA THR A 175 2.35 1.32 -12.74
C THR A 175 1.58 0.95 -14.00
N VAL A 176 0.94 -0.21 -13.97
CA VAL A 176 0.11 -0.75 -15.05
C VAL A 176 -1.25 -1.15 -14.52
N TYR A 177 -2.28 -0.90 -15.31
CA TYR A 177 -3.64 -1.33 -15.04
C TYR A 177 -4.06 -2.37 -16.07
N TYR A 178 -4.77 -3.39 -15.60
CA TYR A 178 -5.48 -4.34 -16.45
C TYR A 178 -6.97 -4.28 -16.16
N ASP A 179 -7.76 -3.94 -17.17
CA ASP A 179 -9.21 -3.92 -17.10
C ASP A 179 -9.77 -5.28 -17.54
N TYR A 180 -10.41 -5.99 -16.61
CA TYR A 180 -10.99 -7.32 -16.86
C TYR A 180 -12.17 -7.28 -17.84
N SER A 181 -12.91 -6.16 -17.90
CA SER A 181 -14.05 -5.97 -18.78
C SER A 181 -13.61 -5.86 -20.24
N SER A 182 -12.65 -4.97 -20.51
CA SER A 182 -12.16 -4.73 -21.86
C SER A 182 -11.01 -5.65 -22.28
N LYS A 183 -10.36 -6.32 -21.31
CA LYS A 183 -9.15 -7.14 -21.47
C LYS A 183 -7.98 -6.33 -22.05
N LYS A 184 -7.87 -5.07 -21.62
CA LYS A 184 -6.85 -4.13 -22.11
C LYS A 184 -5.97 -3.65 -20.97
N TYR A 185 -4.75 -3.28 -21.36
CA TYR A 185 -3.80 -2.62 -20.49
C TYR A 185 -3.81 -1.12 -20.69
N SER A 186 -3.53 -0.40 -19.61
CA SER A 186 -3.04 0.97 -19.65
C SER A 186 -1.88 1.11 -18.67
N ALA A 187 -1.06 2.14 -18.82
CA ALA A 187 0.05 2.41 -17.92
C ALA A 187 0.12 3.89 -17.60
N GLU A 188 0.66 4.21 -16.43
CA GLU A 188 1.06 5.58 -16.14
C GLU A 188 2.24 5.97 -17.04
N ALA A 189 2.24 7.25 -17.47
CA ALA A 189 3.32 7.76 -18.31
C ALA A 189 4.62 8.00 -17.51
N GLU A 190 4.46 8.34 -16.23
CA GLU A 190 5.55 8.56 -15.30
C GLU A 190 5.92 7.26 -14.60
N THR A 191 7.19 7.15 -14.24
CA THR A 191 7.75 6.02 -13.52
C THR A 191 8.41 6.52 -12.25
N GLU A 192 8.32 5.76 -11.17
CA GLU A 192 8.96 6.10 -9.91
C GLU A 192 10.37 5.50 -9.86
N ILE A 193 11.31 6.15 -9.16
CA ILE A 193 12.60 5.54 -8.85
C ILE A 193 12.38 4.55 -7.71
N ALA A 194 12.87 3.31 -7.86
CA ALA A 194 12.65 2.26 -6.87
C ALA A 194 13.36 2.53 -5.55
N TYR A 195 14.57 3.09 -5.58
CA TYR A 195 15.37 3.35 -4.38
C TYR A 195 15.66 4.85 -4.24
N GLN A 196 14.82 5.53 -3.47
CA GLN A 196 14.91 6.97 -3.21
C GLN A 196 15.63 7.19 -1.88
N TRP A 197 16.85 7.70 -1.94
CA TRP A 197 17.62 8.00 -0.74
C TRP A 197 17.96 9.48 -0.65
N SER A 198 17.98 9.97 0.59
CA SER A 198 18.27 11.38 0.87
C SER A 198 19.59 11.82 0.27
N GLN A 199 19.58 13.03 -0.29
CA GLN A 199 20.76 13.73 -0.79
C GLN A 199 21.26 14.80 0.20
N THR A 200 20.60 14.95 1.35
CA THR A 200 21.01 15.85 2.44
C THR A 200 22.02 15.15 3.37
N ASP A 201 22.60 15.91 4.30
CA ASP A 201 23.52 15.36 5.30
C ASP A 201 22.86 14.29 6.19
N LEU A 202 21.53 14.36 6.38
CA LEU A 202 20.78 13.40 7.19
C LEU A 202 20.83 11.98 6.61
N GLY A 203 20.88 11.83 5.29
CA GLY A 203 21.03 10.52 4.64
C GLY A 203 22.33 9.78 5.00
N SER A 204 23.33 10.49 5.55
CA SER A 204 24.58 9.91 6.04
C SER A 204 24.58 9.61 7.55
N LYS A 205 23.56 10.08 8.27
CA LYS A 205 23.42 9.94 9.73
C LYS A 205 22.66 8.68 10.15
N ILE A 206 22.12 7.93 9.20
CA ILE A 206 21.40 6.68 9.41
C ILE A 206 21.87 5.64 8.38
N PRO A 207 21.92 4.33 8.69
CA PRO A 207 22.32 3.31 7.73
C PRO A 207 21.38 3.27 6.52
N LYS A 208 21.84 2.74 5.39
CA LYS A 208 20.97 2.46 4.24
C LYS A 208 20.34 1.08 4.41
N PRO A 209 19.00 0.93 4.35
CA PRO A 209 18.38 -0.38 4.42
C PRO A 209 18.73 -1.19 3.16
N ASP A 210 19.08 -2.46 3.35
CA ASP A 210 19.37 -3.42 2.27
C ASP A 210 18.07 -4.01 1.72
N VAL A 211 17.35 -3.18 0.96
CA VAL A 211 16.08 -3.52 0.31
C VAL A 211 16.07 -3.05 -1.15
N LYS A 212 15.12 -3.56 -1.94
CA LYS A 212 14.97 -3.15 -3.35
C LYS A 212 14.20 -1.85 -3.54
N VAL A 213 13.30 -1.54 -2.61
CA VAL A 213 12.40 -0.39 -2.71
C VAL A 213 12.52 0.47 -1.46
N VAL A 214 12.82 1.75 -1.66
CA VAL A 214 12.76 2.79 -0.64
C VAL A 214 12.02 3.98 -1.24
N GLU A 215 10.93 4.39 -0.62
CA GLU A 215 10.20 5.60 -0.96
C GLU A 215 10.62 6.72 -0.01
N SER A 216 11.01 7.88 -0.55
CA SER A 216 11.35 9.04 0.28
C SER A 216 10.10 9.86 0.56
N GLY A 217 9.89 10.21 1.83
CA GLY A 217 8.87 11.17 2.25
C GLY A 217 9.42 12.60 2.27
N ARG A 218 9.31 13.28 3.41
CA ARG A 218 9.96 14.58 3.61
C ARG A 218 11.47 14.39 3.70
N ASP A 219 12.22 15.13 2.89
CA ASP A 219 13.70 15.15 2.91
C ASP A 219 14.17 16.61 2.86
N ASP A 220 14.62 17.12 4.00
CA ASP A 220 15.27 18.41 4.14
C ASP A 220 16.30 18.39 5.29
N GLU A 221 16.95 19.52 5.55
CA GLU A 221 18.02 19.64 6.56
C GLU A 221 17.55 19.32 8.00
N VAL A 222 16.25 19.29 8.27
CA VAL A 222 15.69 19.06 9.61
C VAL A 222 15.22 17.62 9.77
N ILE A 223 14.70 17.01 8.71
CA ILE A 223 14.14 15.66 8.78
C ILE A 223 14.27 14.92 7.46
N PHE A 224 14.61 13.64 7.54
CA PHE A 224 14.49 12.70 6.44
C PHE A 224 13.57 11.54 6.87
N MET A 225 12.51 11.32 6.10
CA MET A 225 11.52 10.26 6.26
C MET A 225 11.59 9.32 5.07
N PHE A 226 11.46 8.02 5.29
CA PHE A 226 11.43 7.03 4.22
C PHE A 226 10.64 5.78 4.63
N ASP A 227 10.11 5.07 3.64
CA ASP A 227 9.53 3.74 3.81
C ASP A 227 10.35 2.73 3.00
N ALA A 228 10.83 1.69 3.66
CA ALA A 228 11.64 0.62 3.09
C ALA A 228 10.80 -0.67 2.99
N TYR A 229 10.75 -1.31 1.83
CA TYR A 229 9.84 -2.43 1.59
C TYR A 229 10.56 -3.76 1.34
N GLY A 230 9.93 -4.86 1.76
CA GLY A 230 10.43 -6.21 1.51
C GLY A 230 11.42 -6.70 2.57
N LEU A 231 11.21 -6.31 3.82
CA LEU A 231 12.00 -6.77 4.96
C LEU A 231 11.14 -7.49 5.98
N SER A 232 11.70 -8.48 6.67
CA SER A 232 11.07 -9.16 7.81
C SER A 232 11.28 -8.39 9.12
N LEU A 233 10.51 -8.74 10.15
CA LEU A 233 10.74 -8.24 11.51
C LEU A 233 12.18 -8.53 12.02
N GLU A 234 12.77 -9.65 11.62
CA GLU A 234 14.17 -9.97 11.94
C GLU A 234 15.14 -9.00 11.27
N GLN A 235 14.92 -8.67 9.99
CA GLN A 235 15.73 -7.68 9.27
C GLN A 235 15.53 -6.27 9.81
N PHE A 236 14.32 -5.92 10.25
CA PHE A 236 14.05 -4.69 10.99
C PHE A 236 14.88 -4.63 12.28
N ASN A 237 14.85 -5.70 13.08
CA ASN A 237 15.62 -5.77 14.32
C ASN A 237 17.14 -5.68 14.06
N ALA A 238 17.64 -6.28 12.98
CA ALA A 238 19.04 -6.13 12.56
C ALA A 238 19.38 -4.67 12.21
N TYR A 239 18.50 -3.98 11.48
CA TYR A 239 18.67 -2.56 11.15
C TYR A 239 18.64 -1.65 12.40
N VAL A 240 17.83 -1.99 13.41
CA VAL A 240 17.87 -1.34 14.72
C VAL A 240 19.23 -1.49 15.38
N GLU A 241 19.86 -2.67 15.32
CA GLU A 241 21.21 -2.89 15.85
C GLU A 241 22.28 -2.10 15.09
N GLU A 242 22.15 -1.93 13.77
CA GLU A 242 23.02 -1.03 13.00
C GLU A 242 22.91 0.42 13.46
N CYS A 243 21.68 0.90 13.73
CA CYS A 243 21.46 2.23 14.30
C CYS A 243 22.11 2.36 15.69
N LYS A 244 21.96 1.36 16.57
CA LYS A 244 22.65 1.36 17.87
C LYS A 244 24.17 1.40 17.71
N GLY A 245 24.72 0.74 16.69
CA GLY A 245 26.13 0.81 16.31
C GLY A 245 26.60 2.23 15.95
N LEU A 246 25.71 3.09 15.44
CA LEU A 246 25.95 4.51 15.20
C LEU A 246 25.73 5.41 16.43
N GLY A 247 25.43 4.82 17.59
CA GLY A 247 25.31 5.53 18.86
C GLY A 247 23.90 6.00 19.20
N TYR A 248 22.87 5.63 18.43
CA TYR A 248 21.46 5.85 18.79
C TYR A 248 21.09 4.96 19.97
N THR A 249 21.37 5.44 21.19
CA THR A 249 21.26 4.68 22.44
C THR A 249 20.84 5.57 23.63
N VAL A 250 20.67 6.88 23.41
CA VAL A 250 20.27 7.86 24.41
C VAL A 250 18.75 7.95 24.46
N ASP A 251 18.18 7.96 25.68
CA ASP A 251 16.73 7.94 25.96
C ASP A 251 15.91 7.00 25.04
N PRO A 252 16.24 5.69 25.00
CA PRO A 252 15.61 4.78 24.06
C PRO A 252 14.16 4.46 24.44
N GLY A 253 13.28 4.49 23.44
CA GLY A 253 11.96 3.86 23.45
C GLY A 253 11.94 2.64 22.53
N SER A 254 11.47 1.49 23.03
CA SER A 254 11.40 0.27 22.24
C SER A 254 10.25 -0.64 22.64
N PHE A 255 9.59 -1.23 21.64
CA PHE A 255 8.72 -2.39 21.77
C PHE A 255 8.79 -3.19 20.47
N GLU A 256 8.07 -4.31 20.36
CA GLU A 256 8.12 -5.13 19.15
C GLU A 256 7.71 -4.31 17.90
N GLY A 257 8.58 -4.31 16.88
CA GLY A 257 8.37 -3.52 15.67
C GLY A 257 8.55 -2.01 15.86
N PHE A 258 9.16 -1.55 16.96
CA PHE A 258 9.40 -0.12 17.19
C PHE A 258 10.73 0.16 17.89
N TYR A 259 11.42 1.19 17.40
CA TYR A 259 12.60 1.73 18.06
C TYR A 259 12.71 3.23 17.84
N SER A 260 13.01 3.98 18.92
CA SER A 260 13.44 5.37 18.82
C SER A 260 14.51 5.66 19.86
N ALA A 261 15.52 6.43 19.47
CA ALA A 261 16.58 6.85 20.38
C ALA A 261 17.34 8.05 19.79
N ASP A 262 17.94 8.84 20.67
CA ASP A 262 18.88 9.88 20.31
C ASP A 262 20.31 9.32 20.23
N ASN A 263 21.16 9.98 19.45
CA ASN A 263 22.62 9.84 19.55
C ASN A 263 23.24 10.98 20.37
N THR A 264 24.54 10.90 20.65
CA THR A 264 25.25 11.93 21.45
C THR A 264 25.35 13.30 20.77
N GLU A 265 25.13 13.38 19.46
CA GLU A 265 25.07 14.62 18.69
C GLU A 265 23.66 15.26 18.72
N GLY A 266 22.66 14.58 19.30
CA GLY A 266 21.28 15.04 19.42
C GLY A 266 20.40 14.75 18.21
N TYR A 267 20.84 13.91 17.27
CA TYR A 267 19.97 13.39 16.22
C TYR A 267 19.09 12.28 16.79
N ASN A 268 17.86 12.18 16.30
CA ASN A 268 16.91 11.16 16.72
C ASN A 268 16.56 10.22 15.57
N VAL A 269 16.60 8.91 15.81
CA VAL A 269 15.95 7.93 14.93
C VAL A 269 14.57 7.56 15.49
N TYR A 270 13.62 7.36 14.58
CA TYR A 270 12.30 6.79 14.87
C TYR A 270 12.01 5.76 13.78
N LEU A 271 11.85 4.50 14.18
CA LEU A 271 11.71 3.34 13.31
C LEU A 271 10.46 2.56 13.71
N TYR A 272 9.64 2.22 12.74
CA TYR A 272 8.42 1.44 12.91
C TYR A 272 8.32 0.36 11.84
N TYR A 273 8.01 -0.87 12.23
CA TYR A 273 7.80 -2.00 11.33
C TYR A 273 6.32 -2.21 11.08
N ASP A 274 5.93 -2.27 9.81
CA ASP A 274 4.59 -2.67 9.39
C ASP A 274 4.58 -4.15 9.01
N GLU A 275 3.97 -4.96 9.88
CA GLU A 275 3.79 -6.40 9.65
C GLU A 275 2.82 -6.69 8.50
N LYS A 276 1.86 -5.80 8.22
CA LYS A 276 0.91 -6.02 7.14
C LYS A 276 1.62 -6.01 5.80
N ASP A 277 2.51 -5.07 5.54
CA ASP A 277 3.16 -4.91 4.24
C ASP A 277 4.64 -5.33 4.21
N HIS A 278 5.18 -5.83 5.33
CA HIS A 278 6.59 -6.24 5.46
C HIS A 278 7.52 -5.09 5.08
N SER A 279 7.28 -3.93 5.69
CA SER A 279 7.98 -2.69 5.45
C SER A 279 8.40 -2.03 6.76
N MET A 280 9.28 -1.04 6.66
CA MET A 280 9.73 -0.22 7.77
C MET A 280 9.59 1.24 7.39
N SER A 281 8.91 1.99 8.24
CA SER A 281 8.95 3.45 8.21
C SER A 281 10.11 3.93 9.08
N GLY A 282 10.97 4.75 8.49
CA GLY A 282 12.14 5.32 9.15
C GLY A 282 12.10 6.84 9.12
N THR A 283 12.53 7.44 10.21
CA THR A 283 12.72 8.89 10.32
C THR A 283 14.04 9.17 11.03
N ILE A 284 14.83 10.10 10.48
CA ILE A 284 15.99 10.71 11.12
C ILE A 284 15.72 12.21 11.24
N LYS A 285 15.80 12.74 12.46
CA LYS A 285 15.58 14.17 12.77
C LYS A 285 16.87 14.80 13.26
N ALA A 286 17.19 15.99 12.72
CA ALA A 286 18.29 16.82 13.21
C ALA A 286 18.01 17.34 14.63
N PRO A 287 19.06 17.62 15.44
CA PRO A 287 18.90 18.29 16.73
C PRO A 287 18.22 19.65 16.55
N GLU A 288 17.38 20.04 17.50
CA GLU A 288 16.79 21.38 17.49
C GLU A 288 17.90 22.42 17.67
N THR A 289 18.07 23.29 16.69
CA THR A 289 18.88 24.49 16.86
C THR A 289 18.23 25.34 17.94
N LYS A 290 18.84 25.41 19.13
CA LYS A 290 18.46 26.40 20.12
C LYS A 290 18.64 27.77 19.48
N SER A 291 17.54 28.49 19.25
CA SER A 291 17.62 29.92 18.93
C SER A 291 18.29 30.61 20.13
N GLU A 292 19.46 31.20 19.91
CA GLU A 292 20.11 32.11 20.87
C GLU A 292 19.24 33.33 21.18
#